data_AF-A0A238VFC8-F1
#
_entry.id   AF-A0A238VFC8-F1
#
_cell.length_a   1.000
_cell.length_b   1.000
_cell.length_c   1.000
_cell.angle_alpha   90.00
_cell.angle_beta   90.00
_cell.angle_gamma   90.00
#
_symmetry.space_group_name_H-M   'P 1'
#
loop_
_entity.id
_entity.type
_entity.pdbx_description
1 polymer ?
#
loop_
_entity_poly.entity_id
_entity_poly.type
_entity_poly.pdbx_seq_one_letter_code
_entity_poly.pdbx_strand_id
1 'polypeptide(L)'
;MKLIKKIGLLIIVFIIVFVANIFFSTGYFRTIEKKFDGEIVKKIVLPGAEDITISTPDNFALISSTKRGFFNSNTIDKGDLYFMELESGNFNITNLTSNFKNEFAPHGISMFKIDSTYKIMAVNHTPKGHSLEVFNLKGKKLIFEKSLVDPLIISPNDVVLINDTQFYFTNDHKYTKGLGQLIEDYAGLSLSNVIYFDGENYREAARGIAYANGINFDAKRNLLFVASPRKFLIKVYKKEQNGDLTFIEDIFCGTGVDNIEFDSEGNLWVGAHPNLLSFASYAKGKKEISPSEIIKINYRDKNDYSIEQIYLEDGSSMSASTVAAPFKNLILTGNVMDNEFLVLKNK
;
A
#
# COMPACT_ATOMS: atom_id res chain seq x y z
N MET A 1 39.40 17.37 29.29
CA MET A 1 38.91 16.02 29.70
C MET A 1 37.46 16.00 30.23
N LYS A 2 37.03 16.91 31.14
CA LYS A 2 35.64 16.94 31.64
C LYS A 2 34.58 17.27 30.56
N LEU A 3 34.87 18.18 29.63
CA LEU A 3 33.96 18.55 28.53
C LEU A 3 33.73 17.40 27.55
N ILE A 4 34.80 16.70 27.13
CA ILE A 4 34.71 15.52 26.24
C ILE A 4 33.85 14.42 26.87
N LYS A 5 34.02 14.17 28.18
CA LYS A 5 33.18 13.21 28.92
C LYS A 5 31.70 13.62 28.96
N LYS A 6 31.41 14.92 29.13
CA LYS A 6 30.03 15.45 29.09
C LYS A 6 29.40 15.32 27.69
N ILE A 7 30.14 15.66 26.64
CA ILE A 7 29.70 15.50 25.25
C ILE A 7 29.44 14.03 24.94
N GLY A 8 30.36 13.14 25.32
CA GLY A 8 30.18 11.70 25.15
C GLY A 8 28.93 11.18 25.85
N LEU A 9 28.66 11.62 27.09
CA LEU A 9 27.44 11.25 27.81
C LEU A 9 26.18 11.74 27.11
N LEU A 10 26.16 12.98 26.62
CA LEU A 10 25.03 13.54 25.88
C LEU A 10 24.75 12.76 24.59
N ILE A 11 25.79 12.35 23.87
CA ILE A 11 25.66 11.52 22.66
C ILE A 11 25.05 10.16 23.02
N ILE A 12 25.51 9.51 24.09
CA ILE A 12 24.97 8.22 24.54
C ILE A 12 23.49 8.36 24.92
N VAL A 13 23.12 9.39 25.69
CA VAL A 13 21.73 9.65 26.06
C VAL A 13 20.88 9.88 24.82
N PHE A 14 21.37 10.67 23.86
CA PHE A 14 20.67 10.90 22.60
C PHE A 14 20.44 9.60 21.83
N ILE A 15 21.45 8.73 21.72
CA ILE A 15 21.32 7.42 21.05
C ILE A 15 20.27 6.55 21.77
N ILE A 16 20.29 6.50 23.11
CA ILE A 16 19.31 5.73 23.89
C ILE A 16 17.88 6.24 23.63
N VAL A 17 17.68 7.55 23.69
CA VAL A 17 16.37 8.17 23.43
C VAL A 17 15.92 7.91 21.99
N PHE A 18 16.84 8.00 21.03
CA PHE A 18 16.55 7.71 19.63
C PHE A 18 16.13 6.25 19.41
N VAL A 19 16.86 5.30 19.99
CA VAL A 19 16.52 3.87 19.91
C VAL A 19 15.19 3.58 20.60
N ALA A 20 14.95 4.15 21.78
CA ALA A 20 13.66 4.03 22.48
C ALA A 20 12.52 4.57 21.60
N ASN A 21 12.71 5.74 20.98
CA ASN A 21 11.74 6.32 20.06
C ASN A 21 11.43 5.39 18.89
N ILE A 22 12.42 4.72 18.30
CA ILE A 22 12.19 3.72 17.23
C ILE A 22 11.22 2.64 17.70
N PHE A 23 11.44 2.06 18.88
CA PHE A 23 10.57 1.01 19.41
C PHE A 23 9.13 1.51 19.63
N PHE A 24 8.95 2.71 20.20
CA PHE A 24 7.63 3.29 20.40
C PHE A 24 6.93 3.66 19.07
N SER A 25 7.64 4.35 18.18
CA SER A 25 7.08 4.85 16.92
C SER A 25 6.82 3.77 15.88
N THR A 26 7.22 2.52 16.15
CA THR A 26 7.00 1.36 15.27
C THR A 26 5.96 0.39 15.81
N GLY A 27 5.29 0.75 16.92
CA GLY A 27 4.30 -0.12 17.56
C GLY A 27 4.91 -1.37 18.18
N TYR A 28 6.22 -1.38 18.48
CA TYR A 28 6.91 -2.59 18.91
C TYR A 28 6.32 -3.22 20.18
N PHE A 29 5.88 -2.38 21.11
CA PHE A 29 5.29 -2.80 22.38
C PHE A 29 3.77 -3.02 22.31
N ARG A 30 3.16 -2.92 21.12
CA ARG A 30 1.72 -3.15 20.97
C ARG A 30 1.40 -4.62 21.18
N THR A 31 0.50 -4.92 22.11
CA THR A 31 -0.06 -6.26 22.30
C THR A 31 -0.93 -6.64 21.10
N ILE A 32 -0.76 -7.86 20.62
CA ILE A 32 -1.55 -8.42 19.52
C ILE A 32 -2.52 -9.43 20.10
N GLU A 33 -3.77 -9.02 20.26
CA GLU A 33 -4.86 -9.89 20.70
C GLU A 33 -5.77 -10.15 19.51
N LYS A 34 -6.02 -11.43 19.21
CA LYS A 34 -6.81 -11.81 18.06
C LYS A 34 -8.21 -11.20 18.15
N LYS A 35 -8.58 -10.40 17.16
CA LYS A 35 -9.90 -9.76 17.07
C LYS A 35 -10.42 -9.88 15.65
N PHE A 36 -11.46 -10.68 15.47
CA PHE A 36 -12.21 -10.76 14.23
C PHE A 36 -13.56 -11.42 14.51
N ASP A 37 -14.66 -10.71 14.26
CA ASP A 37 -16.01 -11.27 14.37
C ASP A 37 -16.54 -11.65 12.98
N GLY A 38 -15.95 -12.72 12.43
CA GLY A 38 -16.20 -13.19 11.08
C GLY A 38 -15.59 -14.55 10.83
N GLU A 39 -15.53 -14.95 9.57
CA GLU A 39 -14.93 -16.22 9.14
C GLU A 39 -13.98 -16.02 7.96
N ILE A 40 -12.96 -16.90 7.88
CA ILE A 40 -12.15 -17.05 6.67
C ILE A 40 -12.95 -17.95 5.73
N VAL A 41 -13.53 -17.36 4.69
CA VAL A 41 -14.34 -18.07 3.68
C VAL A 41 -13.44 -18.91 2.79
N LYS A 42 -12.30 -18.36 2.38
CA LYS A 42 -11.36 -19.05 1.48
C LYS A 42 -9.94 -18.54 1.67
N LYS A 43 -8.98 -19.45 1.52
CA LYS A 43 -7.58 -19.13 1.29
C LYS A 43 -7.27 -19.34 -0.19
N ILE A 44 -6.69 -18.33 -0.82
CA ILE A 44 -6.42 -18.33 -2.25
C ILE A 44 -4.92 -18.44 -2.46
N VAL A 45 -4.47 -19.53 -3.10
CA VAL A 45 -3.04 -19.76 -3.38
C VAL A 45 -2.58 -18.83 -4.49
N LEU A 46 -2.00 -17.70 -4.09
CA LEU A 46 -1.41 -16.70 -4.97
C LEU A 46 -0.36 -15.91 -4.17
N PRO A 47 0.93 -16.18 -4.35
CA PRO A 47 1.97 -15.58 -3.52
C PRO A 47 2.09 -14.07 -3.67
N GLY A 48 2.22 -13.36 -2.54
CA GLY A 48 2.48 -11.92 -2.51
C GLY A 48 1.44 -11.10 -3.26
N ALA A 49 0.15 -11.41 -3.05
CA ALA A 49 -0.97 -10.62 -3.53
C ALA A 49 -1.02 -9.28 -2.76
N GLU A 50 -0.14 -8.37 -3.13
CA GLU A 50 0.21 -7.19 -2.34
C GLU A 50 -0.88 -6.10 -2.45
N ASP A 51 -1.49 -5.95 -3.62
CA ASP A 51 -2.55 -4.97 -3.84
C ASP A 51 -3.73 -5.56 -4.62
N ILE A 52 -4.95 -5.13 -4.27
CA ILE A 52 -6.21 -5.67 -4.77
C ILE A 52 -7.22 -4.53 -4.89
N THR A 53 -7.72 -4.30 -6.10
CA THR A 53 -8.80 -3.33 -6.34
C THR A 53 -10.02 -4.00 -6.96
N ILE A 54 -11.23 -3.53 -6.65
CA ILE A 54 -12.49 -4.20 -7.00
C ILE A 54 -13.37 -3.33 -7.89
N SER A 55 -13.80 -3.89 -9.02
CA SER A 55 -14.95 -3.36 -9.74
C SER A 55 -16.23 -3.92 -9.11
N THR A 56 -16.86 -3.11 -8.27
CA THR A 56 -18.17 -3.45 -7.70
C THR A 56 -19.25 -3.59 -8.78
N PRO A 57 -19.37 -2.70 -9.79
CA PRO A 57 -20.40 -2.81 -10.82
C PRO A 57 -20.29 -4.07 -11.69
N ASP A 58 -19.07 -4.55 -11.95
CA ASP A 58 -18.83 -5.70 -12.83
C ASP A 58 -18.38 -6.96 -12.05
N ASN A 59 -18.44 -6.91 -10.72
CA ASN A 59 -18.22 -8.04 -9.79
C ASN A 59 -16.91 -8.81 -10.01
N PHE A 60 -15.79 -8.10 -10.16
CA PHE A 60 -14.46 -8.71 -10.23
C PHE A 60 -13.42 -7.95 -9.42
N ALA A 61 -12.37 -8.65 -9.00
CA ALA A 61 -11.16 -8.06 -8.44
C ALA A 61 -10.01 -8.13 -9.45
N LEU A 62 -9.24 -7.06 -9.52
CA LEU A 62 -7.91 -7.04 -10.11
C LEU A 62 -6.90 -7.20 -8.96
N ILE A 63 -5.97 -8.13 -9.10
CA ILE A 63 -4.98 -8.46 -8.07
C ILE A 63 -3.59 -8.28 -8.66
N SER A 64 -2.77 -7.51 -7.98
CA SER A 64 -1.33 -7.44 -8.20
C SER A 64 -0.65 -8.50 -7.34
N SER A 65 0.09 -9.40 -7.95
CA SER A 65 0.81 -10.43 -7.21
C SER A 65 2.23 -10.58 -7.71
N THR A 66 3.18 -10.44 -6.79
CA THR A 66 4.60 -10.62 -7.03
C THR A 66 5.17 -11.54 -5.97
N LYS A 67 5.77 -12.65 -6.41
CA LYS A 67 6.51 -13.52 -5.50
C LYS A 67 7.86 -12.88 -5.17
N ARG A 68 7.89 -12.08 -4.11
CA ARG A 68 9.08 -11.36 -3.67
C ARG A 68 10.10 -12.26 -3.00
N GLY A 69 11.37 -12.02 -3.27
CA GLY A 69 12.45 -12.50 -2.42
C GLY A 69 12.47 -11.80 -1.06
N PHE A 70 13.28 -12.32 -0.13
CA PHE A 70 13.59 -11.56 1.07
C PHE A 70 14.34 -10.27 0.71
N PHE A 71 14.13 -9.22 1.50
CA PHE A 71 14.86 -7.96 1.34
C PHE A 71 16.37 -8.21 1.39
N ASN A 72 17.09 -7.71 0.38
CA ASN A 72 18.53 -7.90 0.12
C ASN A 72 18.93 -9.29 -0.43
N SER A 73 17.98 -10.09 -0.91
CA SER A 73 18.31 -11.26 -1.73
C SER A 73 18.58 -10.84 -3.19
N ASN A 74 19.38 -11.62 -3.90
CA ASN A 74 19.66 -11.42 -5.33
C ASN A 74 18.57 -12.02 -6.25
N THR A 75 17.41 -12.38 -5.69
CA THR A 75 16.32 -12.94 -6.51
C THR A 75 15.67 -11.84 -7.31
N ILE A 76 15.48 -12.10 -8.60
CA ILE A 76 14.69 -11.21 -9.45
C ILE A 76 13.23 -11.52 -9.17
N ASP A 77 12.53 -10.54 -8.60
CA ASP A 77 11.10 -10.63 -8.37
C ASP A 77 10.35 -10.74 -9.70
N LYS A 78 9.34 -11.60 -9.73
CA LYS A 78 8.46 -11.80 -10.87
C LYS A 78 7.04 -11.89 -10.37
N GLY A 79 6.15 -11.23 -11.09
CA GLY A 79 4.75 -11.21 -10.77
C GLY A 79 3.89 -11.00 -11.99
N ASP A 80 2.60 -10.91 -11.73
CA ASP A 80 1.56 -10.88 -12.74
C ASP A 80 0.35 -10.11 -12.20
N LEU A 81 -0.50 -9.66 -13.12
CA LEU A 81 -1.84 -9.18 -12.79
C LEU A 81 -2.86 -10.30 -12.99
N TYR A 82 -3.82 -10.38 -12.07
CA TYR A 82 -4.81 -11.43 -12.05
C TYR A 82 -6.22 -10.87 -11.99
N PHE A 83 -7.12 -11.51 -12.72
CA PHE A 83 -8.56 -11.26 -12.67
C PHE A 83 -9.23 -12.33 -11.81
N MET A 84 -9.99 -11.91 -10.80
CA MET A 84 -10.80 -12.81 -9.99
C MET A 84 -12.30 -12.50 -10.16
N GLU A 85 -13.07 -13.51 -10.55
CA GLU A 85 -14.55 -13.41 -10.55
C GLU A 85 -15.09 -13.48 -9.11
N LEU A 86 -15.96 -12.54 -8.74
CA LEU A 86 -16.53 -12.47 -7.40
C LEU A 86 -17.99 -12.95 -7.34
N GLU A 87 -18.79 -12.74 -8.39
CA GLU A 87 -20.23 -13.02 -8.36
C GLU A 87 -20.55 -14.50 -8.13
N SER A 88 -19.77 -15.42 -8.71
CA SER A 88 -20.03 -16.86 -8.60
C SER A 88 -19.68 -17.45 -7.23
N GLY A 89 -18.95 -16.72 -6.39
CA GLY A 89 -18.39 -17.23 -5.13
C GLY A 89 -17.32 -18.32 -5.31
N ASN A 90 -16.95 -18.68 -6.55
CA ASN A 90 -15.89 -19.66 -6.80
C ASN A 90 -14.49 -19.05 -6.67
N PHE A 91 -14.37 -17.71 -6.77
CA PHE A 91 -13.10 -16.98 -6.70
C PHE A 91 -12.06 -17.51 -7.71
N ASN A 92 -12.51 -17.79 -8.94
CA ASN A 92 -11.65 -18.27 -10.00
C ASN A 92 -10.70 -17.18 -10.45
N ILE A 93 -9.40 -17.49 -10.53
CA ILE A 93 -8.35 -16.56 -10.95
C ILE A 93 -7.95 -16.84 -12.40
N THR A 94 -7.78 -15.78 -13.18
CA THR A 94 -7.16 -15.79 -14.52
C THR A 94 -5.93 -14.91 -14.52
N ASN A 95 -4.76 -15.45 -14.91
CA ASN A 95 -3.55 -14.65 -15.10
C ASN A 95 -3.69 -13.81 -16.38
N LEU A 96 -3.78 -12.50 -16.22
CA LEU A 96 -3.98 -11.53 -17.31
C LEU A 96 -2.69 -11.23 -18.07
N THR A 97 -1.53 -11.39 -17.44
CA THR A 97 -0.21 -11.04 -17.97
C THR A 97 0.63 -12.26 -18.36
N SER A 98 0.03 -13.45 -18.41
CA SER A 98 0.70 -14.71 -18.82
C SER A 98 1.43 -14.64 -20.18
N ASN A 99 1.00 -13.75 -21.09
CA ASN A 99 1.64 -13.52 -22.38
C ASN A 99 2.42 -12.18 -22.45
N PHE A 100 2.53 -11.47 -21.34
CA PHE A 100 3.29 -10.23 -21.25
C PHE A 100 4.78 -10.57 -21.27
N LYS A 101 5.51 -9.94 -22.19
CA LYS A 101 6.90 -10.33 -22.50
C LYS A 101 7.94 -9.50 -21.75
N ASN A 102 7.54 -8.38 -21.17
CA ASN A 102 8.46 -7.50 -20.46
C ASN A 102 8.77 -8.05 -19.07
N GLU A 103 9.89 -7.63 -18.50
CA GLU A 103 10.15 -7.86 -17.07
C GLU A 103 9.08 -7.16 -16.25
N PHE A 104 8.45 -7.91 -15.34
CA PHE A 104 7.28 -7.44 -14.63
C PHE A 104 7.26 -7.99 -13.20
N ALA A 105 7.26 -7.08 -12.24
CA ALA A 105 7.04 -7.33 -10.82
C ALA A 105 6.10 -6.22 -10.31
N PRO A 106 4.79 -6.40 -10.51
CA PRO A 106 3.81 -5.39 -10.14
C PRO A 106 3.74 -5.17 -8.63
N HIS A 107 3.42 -3.94 -8.25
CA HIS A 107 3.23 -3.48 -6.86
C HIS A 107 1.82 -2.88 -6.75
N GLY A 108 1.67 -1.62 -6.34
CA GLY A 108 0.36 -0.97 -6.33
C GLY A 108 -0.28 -0.85 -7.71
N ILE A 109 -1.62 -0.92 -7.76
CA ILE A 109 -2.43 -0.93 -8.97
C ILE A 109 -3.60 0.04 -8.89
N SER A 110 -3.98 0.56 -10.05
CA SER A 110 -5.23 1.33 -10.18
C SER A 110 -6.06 0.87 -11.35
N MET A 111 -7.36 1.06 -11.23
CA MET A 111 -8.34 0.73 -12.25
C MET A 111 -9.36 1.86 -12.42
N PHE A 112 -9.54 2.32 -13.66
CA PHE A 112 -10.54 3.32 -14.01
C PHE A 112 -11.46 2.82 -15.12
N LYS A 113 -12.78 2.82 -14.90
CA LYS A 113 -13.76 2.33 -15.89
C LYS A 113 -13.95 3.34 -17.02
N ILE A 114 -13.86 2.88 -18.26
CA ILE A 114 -14.14 3.64 -19.49
C ILE A 114 -15.15 2.83 -20.32
N ASP A 115 -16.42 3.21 -20.22
CA ASP A 115 -17.57 2.49 -20.80
C ASP A 115 -17.60 1.01 -20.39
N SER A 116 -17.26 0.11 -21.33
CA SER A 116 -17.22 -1.35 -21.16
C SER A 116 -15.79 -1.90 -20.97
N THR A 117 -14.82 -1.00 -20.84
CA THR A 117 -13.40 -1.31 -20.67
C THR A 117 -12.87 -0.67 -19.39
N TYR A 118 -11.66 -1.05 -19.00
CA TYR A 118 -10.95 -0.44 -17.90
C TYR A 118 -9.57 -0.01 -18.35
N LYS A 119 -9.14 1.17 -17.94
CA LYS A 119 -7.73 1.52 -17.94
C LYS A 119 -7.13 1.02 -16.63
N ILE A 120 -6.04 0.28 -16.75
CA ILE A 120 -5.29 -0.26 -15.63
C ILE A 120 -3.92 0.39 -15.61
N MET A 121 -3.45 0.75 -14.42
CA MET A 121 -2.07 1.15 -14.19
C MET A 121 -1.46 0.25 -13.13
N ALA A 122 -0.22 -0.16 -13.32
CA ALA A 122 0.52 -0.94 -12.34
C ALA A 122 1.90 -0.33 -12.12
N VAL A 123 2.27 -0.12 -10.87
CA VAL A 123 3.67 0.14 -10.49
C VAL A 123 4.49 -1.10 -10.80
N ASN A 124 5.64 -0.95 -11.45
CA ASN A 124 6.52 -2.05 -11.82
C ASN A 124 7.95 -1.81 -11.32
N HIS A 125 8.52 -2.83 -10.70
CA HIS A 125 9.91 -2.81 -10.24
C HIS A 125 10.76 -3.83 -11.00
N THR A 126 11.80 -3.35 -11.67
CA THR A 126 12.75 -4.23 -12.36
C THR A 126 14.18 -3.90 -11.95
N PRO A 127 15.15 -4.80 -12.20
CA PRO A 127 16.56 -4.47 -12.02
C PRO A 127 17.05 -3.26 -12.84
N LYS A 128 16.30 -2.87 -13.89
CA LYS A 128 16.61 -1.71 -14.74
C LYS A 128 16.06 -0.39 -14.20
N GLY A 129 15.17 -0.44 -13.21
CA GLY A 129 14.52 0.73 -12.64
C GLY A 129 13.00 0.53 -12.46
N HIS A 130 12.33 1.64 -12.20
CA HIS A 130 10.90 1.69 -11.93
C HIS A 130 10.13 2.29 -13.08
N SER A 131 8.91 1.82 -13.29
CA SER A 131 7.99 2.31 -14.32
C SER A 131 6.55 2.20 -13.84
N LEU A 132 5.65 2.92 -14.51
CA LEU A 132 4.20 2.69 -14.44
C LEU A 132 3.76 2.06 -15.76
N GLU A 133 3.21 0.85 -15.69
CA GLU A 133 2.74 0.10 -16.86
C GLU A 133 1.26 0.37 -17.09
N VAL A 134 0.89 0.76 -18.30
CA VAL A 134 -0.48 1.11 -18.68
C VAL A 134 -1.08 0.03 -19.55
N PHE A 135 -2.29 -0.40 -19.21
CA PHE A 135 -3.04 -1.41 -19.95
C PHE A 135 -4.50 -1.01 -20.16
N ASN A 136 -5.12 -1.59 -21.18
CA ASN A 136 -6.57 -1.63 -21.35
C ASN A 136 -7.09 -3.04 -21.07
N LEU A 137 -8.07 -3.17 -20.19
CA LEU A 137 -8.75 -4.41 -19.87
C LEU A 137 -10.15 -4.42 -20.51
N LYS A 138 -10.40 -5.41 -21.37
CA LYS A 138 -11.72 -5.68 -21.97
C LYS A 138 -12.13 -7.12 -21.70
N GLY A 139 -13.14 -7.32 -20.85
CA GLY A 139 -13.44 -8.64 -20.31
C GLY A 139 -12.26 -9.18 -19.52
N LYS A 140 -11.69 -10.33 -19.94
CA LYS A 140 -10.47 -10.91 -19.34
C LYS A 140 -9.23 -10.75 -20.22
N LYS A 141 -9.27 -9.85 -21.20
CA LYS A 141 -8.14 -9.57 -22.09
C LYS A 141 -7.48 -8.25 -21.66
N LEU A 142 -6.26 -8.36 -21.15
CA LEU A 142 -5.43 -7.22 -20.81
C LEU A 142 -4.49 -6.91 -21.99
N ILE A 143 -4.53 -5.68 -22.47
CA ILE A 143 -3.76 -5.19 -23.62
C ILE A 143 -2.79 -4.14 -23.12
N PHE A 144 -1.50 -4.41 -23.24
CA PHE A 144 -0.46 -3.43 -22.91
C PHE A 144 -0.50 -2.25 -23.87
N GLU A 145 -0.48 -1.03 -23.32
CA GLU A 145 -0.43 0.21 -24.07
C GLU A 145 1.00 0.78 -24.11
N LYS A 146 1.58 1.04 -22.93
CA LYS A 146 2.90 1.69 -22.80
C LYS A 146 3.47 1.57 -21.39
N SER A 147 4.78 1.72 -21.29
CA SER A 147 5.50 1.94 -20.04
C SER A 147 5.78 3.43 -19.88
N LEU A 148 5.52 3.98 -18.70
CA LEU A 148 5.85 5.34 -18.32
C LEU A 148 7.10 5.35 -17.44
N VAL A 149 8.10 6.14 -17.85
CA VAL A 149 9.36 6.34 -17.13
C VAL A 149 9.63 7.84 -17.10
N ASP A 150 9.95 8.36 -15.92
CA ASP A 150 10.22 9.78 -15.70
C ASP A 150 11.18 9.95 -14.51
N PRO A 151 12.05 10.97 -14.47
CA PRO A 151 12.92 11.23 -13.33
C PRO A 151 12.20 11.42 -11.98
N LEU A 152 10.90 11.75 -11.98
CA LEU A 152 10.08 11.85 -10.76
C LEU A 152 9.52 10.50 -10.29
N ILE A 153 9.65 9.43 -11.08
CA ILE A 153 9.37 8.04 -10.67
C ILE A 153 10.62 7.48 -9.98
N ILE A 154 10.81 7.87 -8.71
CA ILE A 154 12.03 7.60 -7.94
C ILE A 154 11.96 6.23 -7.25
N SER A 155 10.86 5.97 -6.55
CA SER A 155 10.60 4.77 -5.77
C SER A 155 9.08 4.59 -5.64
N PRO A 156 8.36 4.39 -6.78
CA PRO A 156 6.92 4.38 -6.76
C PRO A 156 6.40 3.22 -5.89
N ASN A 157 5.35 3.46 -5.13
CA ASN A 157 4.77 2.43 -4.26
C ASN A 157 3.37 2.05 -4.75
N ASP A 158 2.48 3.03 -4.83
CA ASP A 158 1.11 2.86 -5.30
C ASP A 158 0.66 4.00 -6.23
N VAL A 159 -0.41 3.79 -6.99
CA VAL A 159 -0.92 4.68 -8.04
C VAL A 159 -2.45 4.75 -8.00
N VAL A 160 -3.01 5.93 -8.28
CA VAL A 160 -4.45 6.11 -8.46
C VAL A 160 -4.78 6.90 -9.72
N LEU A 161 -5.54 6.26 -10.62
CA LEU A 161 -6.17 6.90 -11.77
C LEU A 161 -7.37 7.73 -11.30
N ILE A 162 -7.38 9.03 -11.61
CA ILE A 162 -8.55 9.89 -11.34
C ILE A 162 -9.44 10.06 -12.57
N ASN A 163 -8.90 9.76 -13.75
CA ASN A 163 -9.61 9.59 -15.02
C ASN A 163 -8.76 8.76 -16.00
N ASP A 164 -9.07 8.81 -17.29
CA ASP A 164 -8.41 8.03 -18.33
C ASP A 164 -6.98 8.50 -18.70
N THR A 165 -6.55 9.66 -18.23
CA THR A 165 -5.26 10.27 -18.60
C THR A 165 -4.48 10.83 -17.41
N GLN A 166 -5.14 11.13 -16.31
CA GLN A 166 -4.58 11.80 -15.15
C GLN A 166 -4.54 10.86 -13.94
N PHE A 167 -3.44 10.92 -13.19
CA PHE A 167 -3.22 10.05 -12.04
C PHE A 167 -2.26 10.68 -11.02
N TYR A 168 -2.30 10.14 -9.81
CA TYR A 168 -1.28 10.37 -8.78
C TYR A 168 -0.55 9.08 -8.49
N PHE A 169 0.69 9.17 -8.05
CA PHE A 169 1.40 8.04 -7.45
C PHE A 169 2.25 8.51 -6.28
N THR A 170 2.51 7.60 -5.34
CA THR A 170 3.40 7.83 -4.21
C THR A 170 4.80 7.37 -4.57
N ASN A 171 5.82 8.15 -4.21
CA ASN A 171 7.15 7.58 -4.03
C ASN A 171 7.34 7.33 -2.54
N ASP A 172 7.62 6.11 -2.12
CA ASP A 172 7.78 5.76 -0.71
C ASP A 172 9.09 6.26 -0.09
N HIS A 173 10.10 6.54 -0.92
CA HIS A 173 11.40 7.01 -0.48
C HIS A 173 11.95 8.13 -1.35
N LYS A 174 12.73 9.00 -0.71
CA LYS A 174 13.68 9.88 -1.42
C LYS A 174 14.99 9.16 -1.71
N TYR A 175 15.50 8.38 -0.75
CA TYR A 175 16.74 7.63 -0.90
C TYR A 175 16.44 6.15 -1.19
N THR A 176 16.86 5.66 -2.35
CA THR A 176 16.55 4.30 -2.82
C THR A 176 17.59 3.24 -2.41
N LYS A 177 18.69 3.64 -1.75
CA LYS A 177 19.75 2.72 -1.32
C LYS A 177 20.62 3.26 -0.19
N GLY A 178 21.30 2.35 0.51
CA GLY A 178 22.39 2.64 1.44
C GLY A 178 21.93 3.31 2.74
N LEU A 179 22.85 4.05 3.37
CA LEU A 179 22.64 4.64 4.69
C LEU A 179 21.49 5.68 4.70
N GLY A 180 21.25 6.37 3.59
CA GLY A 180 20.16 7.35 3.46
C GLY A 180 18.79 6.68 3.64
N GLN A 181 18.54 5.59 2.92
CA GLN A 181 17.30 4.81 3.04
C GLN A 181 17.13 4.25 4.45
N LEU A 182 18.21 3.69 5.02
CA LEU A 182 18.20 3.18 6.39
C LEU A 182 17.80 4.26 7.41
N ILE A 183 18.34 5.48 7.28
CA ILE A 183 17.99 6.58 8.16
C ILE A 183 16.54 7.00 7.94
N GLU A 184 16.09 7.12 6.69
CA GLU A 184 14.72 7.47 6.32
C GLU A 184 13.72 6.50 6.97
N ASP A 185 13.96 5.19 6.84
CA ASP A 185 13.19 4.13 7.48
C ASP A 185 13.18 4.28 9.00
N TYR A 186 14.34 4.13 9.66
CA TYR A 186 14.37 3.98 11.11
C TYR A 186 14.06 5.28 11.86
N ALA A 187 14.53 6.43 11.38
CA ALA A 187 14.22 7.72 12.00
C ALA A 187 12.79 8.20 11.66
N GLY A 188 12.09 7.54 10.72
CA GLY A 188 10.75 7.92 10.28
C GLY A 188 10.74 9.35 9.73
N LEU A 189 11.70 9.66 8.86
CA LEU A 189 11.81 10.97 8.23
C LEU A 189 10.72 11.15 7.18
N SER A 190 10.15 12.34 7.15
CA SER A 190 9.09 12.69 6.20
C SER A 190 9.67 13.23 4.89
N LEU A 191 10.35 12.38 4.12
CA LEU A 191 11.05 12.77 2.88
C LEU A 191 10.36 12.31 1.59
N SER A 192 9.38 11.41 1.73
CA SER A 192 8.60 10.85 0.64
C SER A 192 7.52 11.83 0.14
N ASN A 193 6.97 11.57 -1.05
CA ASN A 193 6.11 12.53 -1.76
C ASN A 193 5.02 11.86 -2.61
N VAL A 194 4.11 12.70 -3.14
CA VAL A 194 3.10 12.33 -4.13
C VAL A 194 3.39 13.11 -5.40
N ILE A 195 3.42 12.42 -6.53
CA ILE A 195 3.55 13.00 -7.86
C ILE A 195 2.20 12.96 -8.55
N TYR A 196 1.88 14.01 -9.29
CA TYR A 196 0.74 14.08 -10.18
C TYR A 196 1.21 14.10 -11.63
N PHE A 197 0.48 13.38 -12.48
CA PHE A 197 0.58 13.49 -13.93
C PHE A 197 -0.71 14.09 -14.48
N ASP A 198 -0.59 15.22 -15.19
CA ASP A 198 -1.73 16.00 -15.69
C ASP A 198 -2.26 15.53 -17.07
N GLY A 199 -1.63 14.51 -17.66
CA GLY A 199 -1.85 14.05 -19.02
C GLY A 199 -0.65 14.29 -19.93
N GLU A 200 0.23 15.23 -19.56
CA GLU A 200 1.42 15.63 -20.32
C GLU A 200 2.68 15.72 -19.45
N ASN A 201 2.57 16.30 -18.25
CA ASN A 201 3.70 16.63 -17.37
C ASN A 201 3.56 16.00 -15.99
N TYR A 202 4.71 15.64 -15.41
CA TYR A 202 4.82 15.20 -14.02
C TYR A 202 5.22 16.36 -13.11
N ARG A 203 4.63 16.42 -11.92
CA ARG A 203 5.04 17.37 -10.86
C ARG A 203 4.73 16.87 -9.47
N GLU A 204 5.52 17.30 -8.48
CA GLU A 204 5.25 17.03 -7.07
C GLU A 204 3.97 17.76 -6.63
N ALA A 205 2.98 17.00 -6.15
CA ALA A 205 1.69 17.51 -5.70
C ALA A 205 1.59 17.60 -4.17
N ALA A 206 2.30 16.73 -3.45
CA ALA A 206 2.46 16.80 -2.00
C ALA A 206 3.82 16.25 -1.57
N ARG A 207 4.34 16.72 -0.44
CA ARG A 207 5.62 16.31 0.15
C ARG A 207 5.53 16.24 1.66
N GLY A 208 6.57 15.76 2.32
CA GLY A 208 6.60 15.72 3.79
C GLY A 208 5.81 14.54 4.34
N ILE A 209 5.76 13.44 3.60
CA ILE A 209 5.10 12.20 4.01
C ILE A 209 6.17 11.25 4.54
N ALA A 210 5.88 10.53 5.61
CA ALA A 210 6.80 9.51 6.12
C ALA A 210 6.41 8.16 5.52
N TYR A 211 7.17 7.73 4.51
CA TYR A 211 6.93 6.50 3.75
C TYR A 211 5.57 6.53 3.03
N ALA A 212 5.41 7.38 2.01
CA ALA A 212 4.17 7.48 1.24
C ALA A 212 3.88 6.15 0.54
N ASN A 213 2.76 5.51 0.91
CA ASN A 213 2.44 4.15 0.49
C ASN A 213 1.12 4.16 -0.31
N GLY A 214 0.10 3.44 0.13
CA GLY A 214 -1.22 3.39 -0.48
C GLY A 214 -1.82 4.77 -0.75
N ILE A 215 -2.45 4.91 -1.91
CA ILE A 215 -3.07 6.16 -2.35
C ILE A 215 -4.40 5.87 -3.03
N ASN A 216 -5.47 6.56 -2.62
CA ASN A 216 -6.76 6.44 -3.29
C ASN A 216 -7.53 7.76 -3.34
N PHE A 217 -8.43 7.89 -4.32
CA PHE A 217 -9.15 9.11 -4.64
C PHE A 217 -10.66 8.92 -4.53
N ASP A 218 -11.28 9.68 -3.64
CA ASP A 218 -12.73 9.79 -3.58
C ASP A 218 -13.21 10.91 -4.51
N ALA A 219 -13.73 10.53 -5.68
CA ALA A 219 -14.26 11.47 -6.66
C ALA A 219 -15.50 12.24 -6.16
N LYS A 220 -16.32 11.67 -5.27
CA LYS A 220 -17.54 12.30 -4.75
C LYS A 220 -17.21 13.42 -3.76
N ARG A 221 -16.24 13.20 -2.88
CA ARG A 221 -15.76 14.22 -1.92
C ARG A 221 -14.64 15.09 -2.50
N ASN A 222 -14.07 14.71 -3.64
CA ASN A 222 -12.88 15.32 -4.25
C ASN A 222 -11.70 15.36 -3.26
N LEU A 223 -11.51 14.23 -2.56
CA LEU A 223 -10.47 14.03 -1.55
C LEU A 223 -9.52 12.91 -1.97
N LEU A 224 -8.24 13.12 -1.70
CA LEU A 224 -7.19 12.13 -1.87
C LEU A 224 -6.69 11.70 -0.49
N PHE A 225 -6.53 10.40 -0.29
CA PHE A 225 -6.02 9.81 0.94
C PHE A 225 -4.69 9.12 0.66
N VAL A 226 -3.71 9.35 1.52
CA VAL A 226 -2.35 8.81 1.36
C VAL A 226 -1.91 8.17 2.67
N ALA A 227 -1.51 6.91 2.63
CA ALA A 227 -0.96 6.20 3.77
C ALA A 227 0.46 6.69 4.09
N SER A 228 0.74 6.85 5.38
CA SER A 228 2.05 7.21 5.94
C SER A 228 2.39 6.26 7.11
N PRO A 229 2.70 4.98 6.82
CA PRO A 229 2.93 3.92 7.81
C PRO A 229 3.94 4.29 8.89
N ARG A 230 5.03 4.99 8.56
CA ARG A 230 6.07 5.31 9.57
C ARG A 230 5.62 6.29 10.66
N LYS A 231 4.49 6.97 10.47
CA LYS A 231 3.85 7.84 11.48
C LYS A 231 2.47 7.34 11.90
N PHE A 232 2.01 6.20 11.38
CA PHE A 232 0.67 5.65 11.61
C PHE A 232 -0.45 6.62 11.22
N LEU A 233 -0.28 7.30 10.08
CA LEU A 233 -1.23 8.32 9.61
C LEU A 233 -1.83 7.94 8.26
N ILE A 234 -3.12 8.23 8.08
CA ILE A 234 -3.66 8.54 6.76
C ILE A 234 -3.73 10.07 6.62
N LYS A 235 -3.12 10.59 5.57
CA LYS A 235 -3.09 12.01 5.26
C LYS A 235 -4.24 12.32 4.31
N VAL A 236 -5.04 13.33 4.64
CA VAL A 236 -6.19 13.75 3.84
C VAL A 236 -5.84 15.02 3.08
N TYR A 237 -6.08 15.01 1.78
CA TYR A 237 -5.85 16.15 0.89
C TYR A 237 -7.10 16.49 0.09
N LYS A 238 -7.36 17.78 -0.10
CA LYS A 238 -8.27 18.26 -1.13
C LYS A 238 -7.53 18.34 -2.45
N LYS A 239 -8.12 17.79 -3.50
CA LYS A 239 -7.62 17.96 -4.87
C LYS A 239 -8.04 19.32 -5.41
N GLU A 240 -7.10 20.17 -5.76
CA GLU A 240 -7.37 21.45 -6.43
C GLU A 240 -7.63 21.28 -7.93
N GLN A 241 -8.15 22.32 -8.58
CA GLN A 241 -8.51 22.26 -10.00
C GLN A 241 -7.31 21.94 -10.90
N ASN A 242 -6.14 22.52 -10.60
CA ASN A 242 -4.89 22.27 -11.32
C ASN A 242 -4.27 20.90 -10.99
N GLY A 243 -4.83 20.14 -10.03
CA GLY A 243 -4.32 18.87 -9.54
C GLY A 243 -3.28 18.98 -8.43
N ASP A 244 -3.08 20.15 -7.83
CA ASP A 244 -2.30 20.26 -6.60
C ASP A 244 -3.11 19.72 -5.41
N LEU A 245 -2.42 19.39 -4.32
CA LEU A 245 -3.03 18.82 -3.13
C LEU A 245 -2.92 19.78 -1.95
N THR A 246 -4.07 20.27 -1.48
CA THR A 246 -4.15 21.05 -0.26
C THR A 246 -4.34 20.11 0.93
N PHE A 247 -3.37 20.08 1.85
CA PHE A 247 -3.47 19.29 3.07
C PHE A 247 -4.65 19.74 3.94
N ILE A 248 -5.45 18.77 4.42
CA ILE A 248 -6.58 19.02 5.32
C ILE A 248 -6.22 18.68 6.75
N GLU A 249 -5.86 17.41 6.99
CA GLU A 249 -5.52 16.87 8.30
C GLU A 249 -4.85 15.49 8.23
N ASP A 250 -4.42 15.01 9.40
CA ASP A 250 -3.87 13.69 9.63
C ASP A 250 -4.83 12.86 10.49
N ILE A 251 -5.14 11.64 10.03
CA ILE A 251 -5.90 10.65 10.76
C ILE A 251 -4.90 9.70 11.43
N PHE A 252 -4.76 9.77 12.76
CA PHE A 252 -3.91 8.85 13.49
C PHE A 252 -4.58 7.48 13.67
N CYS A 253 -3.98 6.45 13.08
CA CYS A 253 -4.52 5.09 13.00
C CYS A 253 -3.97 4.14 14.07
N GLY A 254 -2.86 4.50 14.73
CA GLY A 254 -2.22 3.64 15.74
C GLY A 254 -1.57 2.36 15.18
N THR A 255 -1.44 2.25 13.86
CA THR A 255 -0.88 1.10 13.15
C THR A 255 -0.21 1.53 11.84
N GLY A 256 0.70 0.71 11.33
CA GLY A 256 1.39 0.92 10.06
C GLY A 256 0.45 0.71 8.88
N VAL A 257 -0.36 1.72 8.56
CA VAL A 257 -1.30 1.70 7.43
C VAL A 257 -0.60 1.51 6.08
N ASP A 258 -1.20 0.74 5.19
CA ASP A 258 -0.66 0.33 3.90
C ASP A 258 -1.65 0.70 2.78
N ASN A 259 -2.06 -0.20 1.89
CA ASN A 259 -2.96 0.09 0.76
C ASN A 259 -4.39 0.45 1.22
N ILE A 260 -5.02 1.38 0.48
CA ILE A 260 -6.33 1.98 0.81
C ILE A 260 -7.35 1.65 -0.27
N GLU A 261 -8.45 1.03 0.13
CA GLU A 261 -9.62 0.77 -0.74
C GLU A 261 -10.88 1.43 -0.18
N PHE A 262 -11.90 1.60 -1.01
CA PHE A 262 -13.18 2.17 -0.59
C PHE A 262 -14.30 1.13 -0.62
N ASP A 263 -15.19 1.16 0.36
CA ASP A 263 -16.51 0.52 0.21
C ASP A 263 -17.49 1.42 -0.56
N SER A 264 -18.68 0.87 -0.86
CA SER A 264 -19.74 1.57 -1.59
C SER A 264 -20.29 2.81 -0.87
N GLU A 265 -20.02 2.96 0.43
CA GLU A 265 -20.43 4.13 1.22
C GLU A 265 -19.33 5.21 1.25
N GLY A 266 -18.12 4.90 0.75
CA GLY A 266 -16.96 5.77 0.77
C GLY A 266 -16.16 5.67 2.07
N ASN A 267 -16.35 4.63 2.90
CA ASN A 267 -15.44 4.38 4.01
C ASN A 267 -14.14 3.79 3.48
N LEU A 268 -13.02 4.15 4.11
CA LEU A 268 -11.72 3.59 3.76
C LEU A 268 -11.54 2.25 4.45
N TRP A 269 -10.96 1.29 3.72
CA TRP A 269 -10.56 -0.02 4.20
C TRP A 269 -9.07 -0.19 3.94
N VAL A 270 -8.34 -0.53 5.00
CA VAL A 270 -6.88 -0.38 5.00
C VAL A 270 -6.25 -1.63 5.61
N GLY A 271 -5.37 -2.27 4.84
CA GLY A 271 -4.45 -3.28 5.38
C GLY A 271 -3.37 -2.59 6.20
N ALA A 272 -2.92 -3.23 7.28
CA ALA A 272 -1.97 -2.59 8.19
C ALA A 272 -1.02 -3.56 8.89
N HIS A 273 0.10 -2.97 9.35
CA HIS A 273 1.19 -3.59 10.08
C HIS A 273 1.23 -3.08 11.53
N PRO A 274 0.68 -3.82 12.51
CA PRO A 274 0.67 -3.41 13.92
C PRO A 274 2.05 -3.17 14.53
N ASN A 275 3.09 -3.83 13.99
CA ASN A 275 4.45 -3.77 14.48
C ASN A 275 5.44 -3.74 13.31
N LEU A 276 5.91 -2.55 12.95
CA LEU A 276 6.75 -2.31 11.78
C LEU A 276 8.12 -2.99 11.88
N LEU A 277 8.66 -3.18 13.09
CA LEU A 277 9.93 -3.91 13.27
C LEU A 277 9.76 -5.42 13.09
N SER A 278 8.62 -5.97 13.48
CA SER A 278 8.27 -7.37 13.20
C SER A 278 8.06 -7.58 11.71
N PHE A 279 7.32 -6.70 11.04
CA PHE A 279 7.19 -6.69 9.58
C PHE A 279 8.56 -6.63 8.88
N ALA A 280 9.41 -5.67 9.24
CA ALA A 280 10.75 -5.55 8.65
C ALA A 280 11.64 -6.78 8.89
N SER A 281 11.43 -7.50 10.00
CA SER A 281 12.15 -8.75 10.30
C SER A 281 11.62 -9.92 9.47
N TYR A 282 10.29 -10.01 9.31
CA TYR A 282 9.61 -10.97 8.46
C TYR A 282 10.03 -10.79 6.98
N ALA A 283 9.99 -9.57 6.46
CA ALA A 283 10.38 -9.27 5.08
C ALA A 283 11.87 -9.55 4.78
N LYS A 284 12.71 -9.61 5.82
CA LYS A 284 14.13 -10.01 5.74
C LYS A 284 14.36 -11.52 5.95
N GLY A 285 13.30 -12.31 6.14
CA GLY A 285 13.39 -13.74 6.43
C GLY A 285 13.93 -14.08 7.82
N LYS A 286 13.92 -13.11 8.75
CA LYS A 286 14.38 -13.29 10.14
C LYS A 286 13.26 -13.71 11.10
N LYS A 287 12.01 -13.59 10.65
CA LYS A 287 10.81 -14.10 11.33
C LYS A 287 9.96 -14.83 10.30
N GLU A 288 9.26 -15.87 10.75
CA GLU A 288 8.36 -16.65 9.92
C GLU A 288 7.02 -15.94 9.69
N ILE A 289 6.55 -15.17 10.67
CA ILE A 289 5.27 -14.45 10.61
C ILE A 289 5.39 -12.99 11.07
N SER A 290 4.43 -12.18 10.66
CA SER A 290 4.22 -10.81 11.12
C SER A 290 2.73 -10.54 11.36
N PRO A 291 2.35 -9.80 12.42
CA PRO A 291 0.96 -9.44 12.68
C PRO A 291 0.29 -8.76 11.49
N SER A 292 -1.02 -9.00 11.37
CA SER A 292 -1.89 -8.45 10.33
C SER A 292 -3.08 -7.75 10.97
N GLU A 293 -3.51 -6.65 10.37
CA GLU A 293 -4.63 -5.84 10.84
C GLU A 293 -5.40 -5.22 9.67
N ILE A 294 -6.72 -5.14 9.82
CA ILE A 294 -7.60 -4.39 8.93
C ILE A 294 -8.33 -3.35 9.76
N ILE A 295 -8.27 -2.10 9.33
CA ILE A 295 -9.06 -1.01 9.89
C ILE A 295 -10.03 -0.45 8.85
N LYS A 296 -11.22 -0.06 9.31
CA LYS A 296 -12.20 0.70 8.56
C LYS A 296 -12.25 2.12 9.10
N ILE A 297 -12.19 3.12 8.22
CA ILE A 297 -12.27 4.53 8.59
C ILE A 297 -13.49 5.17 7.92
N ASN A 298 -14.44 5.58 8.74
CA ASN A 298 -15.55 6.42 8.30
C ASN A 298 -15.14 7.87 8.47
N TYR A 299 -14.72 8.49 7.35
CA TYR A 299 -14.31 9.89 7.28
C TYR A 299 -15.48 10.77 6.85
N ARG A 300 -15.92 11.69 7.70
CA ARG A 300 -17.08 12.56 7.42
C ARG A 300 -16.65 13.98 7.08
N ASP A 301 -15.77 14.56 7.89
CA ASP A 301 -15.19 15.89 7.68
C ASP A 301 -13.93 16.07 8.55
N LYS A 302 -13.35 17.27 8.51
CA LYS A 302 -12.20 17.66 9.33
C LYS A 302 -12.46 17.47 10.83
N ASN A 303 -11.62 16.66 11.47
CA ASN A 303 -11.75 16.19 12.87
C ASN A 303 -13.02 15.38 13.15
N ASP A 304 -13.76 14.93 12.14
CA ASP A 304 -14.93 14.08 12.27
C ASP A 304 -14.74 12.78 11.50
N TYR A 305 -14.17 11.79 12.19
CA TYR A 305 -13.97 10.46 11.68
C TYR A 305 -14.05 9.42 12.79
N SER A 306 -14.28 8.17 12.43
CA SER A 306 -14.20 7.03 13.35
C SER A 306 -13.38 5.91 12.75
N ILE A 307 -12.58 5.25 13.57
CA ILE A 307 -11.74 4.12 13.16
C ILE A 307 -12.25 2.88 13.89
N GLU A 308 -12.55 1.84 13.12
CA GLU A 308 -12.94 0.54 13.61
C GLU A 308 -11.89 -0.49 13.24
N GLN A 309 -11.38 -1.24 14.21
CA GLN A 309 -10.53 -2.39 13.95
C GLN A 309 -11.41 -3.60 13.65
N ILE A 310 -11.36 -4.06 12.40
CA ILE A 310 -12.16 -5.15 11.84
C ILE A 310 -11.47 -6.49 12.07
N TYR A 311 -10.17 -6.55 11.81
CA TYR A 311 -9.34 -7.76 11.89
C TYR A 311 -8.03 -7.45 12.61
N LEU A 312 -7.59 -8.32 13.51
CA LEU A 312 -6.26 -8.31 14.11
C LEU A 312 -5.86 -9.75 14.42
N GLU A 313 -4.65 -10.14 14.03
CA GLU A 313 -4.04 -11.41 14.43
C GLU A 313 -2.51 -11.32 14.51
N ASP A 314 -1.87 -12.40 14.95
CA ASP A 314 -0.42 -12.54 15.06
C ASP A 314 0.30 -12.85 13.73
N GLY A 315 -0.44 -13.21 12.69
CA GLY A 315 0.06 -13.53 11.35
C GLY A 315 0.07 -15.03 11.04
N SER A 316 -0.47 -15.87 11.93
CA SER A 316 -0.57 -17.32 11.74
C SER A 316 -1.55 -17.72 10.63
N SER A 317 -2.56 -16.90 10.34
CA SER A 317 -3.51 -17.15 9.26
C SER A 317 -3.03 -16.57 7.93
N MET A 318 -2.56 -15.32 7.97
CA MET A 318 -1.86 -14.60 6.90
C MET A 318 -1.03 -13.47 7.51
N SER A 319 0.26 -13.41 7.20
CA SER A 319 1.19 -12.41 7.71
C SER A 319 1.20 -11.12 6.91
N ALA A 320 1.40 -10.00 7.61
CA ALA A 320 1.64 -8.68 7.03
C ALA A 320 0.58 -8.26 5.98
N SER A 321 -0.68 -8.14 6.41
CA SER A 321 -1.76 -7.66 5.54
C SER A 321 -1.46 -6.28 4.95
N THR A 322 -1.55 -6.16 3.63
CA THR A 322 -1.22 -4.94 2.87
C THR A 322 -2.45 -4.21 2.35
N VAL A 323 -3.50 -4.97 1.99
CA VAL A 323 -4.73 -4.42 1.41
C VAL A 323 -5.95 -5.09 2.02
N ALA A 324 -7.07 -4.37 2.06
CA ALA A 324 -8.38 -4.89 2.43
C ALA A 324 -9.44 -4.32 1.49
N ALA A 325 -9.79 -5.08 0.45
CA ALA A 325 -10.74 -4.67 -0.58
C ALA A 325 -12.16 -5.22 -0.27
N PRO A 326 -13.12 -4.36 0.11
CA PRO A 326 -14.47 -4.81 0.45
C PRO A 326 -15.30 -5.12 -0.81
N PHE A 327 -16.09 -6.20 -0.76
CA PHE A 327 -17.07 -6.53 -1.79
C PHE A 327 -18.31 -7.18 -1.17
N LYS A 328 -19.45 -6.48 -1.20
CA LYS A 328 -20.67 -6.89 -0.49
C LYS A 328 -20.36 -7.14 0.99
N ASN A 329 -20.51 -8.37 1.48
CA ASN A 329 -20.16 -8.77 2.85
C ASN A 329 -18.78 -9.46 2.97
N LEU A 330 -18.01 -9.49 1.89
CA LEU A 330 -16.68 -10.07 1.84
C LEU A 330 -15.60 -8.99 1.93
N ILE A 331 -14.42 -9.40 2.37
CA ILE A 331 -13.20 -8.59 2.34
C ILE A 331 -12.10 -9.47 1.74
N LEU A 332 -11.52 -9.04 0.62
CA LEU A 332 -10.32 -9.65 0.07
C LEU A 332 -9.13 -8.97 0.73
N THR A 333 -8.30 -9.71 1.46
CA THR A 333 -7.12 -9.16 2.12
C THR A 333 -5.86 -9.82 1.63
N GLY A 334 -4.95 -8.98 1.14
CA GLY A 334 -3.68 -9.33 0.52
C GLY A 334 -2.49 -9.19 1.47
N ASN A 335 -1.30 -9.57 1.01
CA ASN A 335 -0.05 -9.52 1.78
C ASN A 335 1.18 -9.39 0.87
N VAL A 336 2.33 -9.06 1.47
CA VAL A 336 3.59 -8.85 0.73
C VAL A 336 4.24 -10.15 0.24
N MET A 337 4.25 -11.23 1.05
CA MET A 337 5.14 -12.38 0.83
C MET A 337 4.55 -13.77 1.09
N ASP A 338 3.42 -13.89 1.77
CA ASP A 338 2.79 -15.18 2.02
C ASP A 338 2.31 -15.81 0.71
N ASN A 339 2.20 -17.15 0.71
CA ASN A 339 1.80 -17.91 -0.47
C ASN A 339 0.31 -17.85 -0.77
N GLU A 340 -0.48 -17.36 0.18
CA GLU A 340 -1.94 -17.32 0.12
C GLU A 340 -2.44 -15.98 0.61
N PHE A 341 -3.55 -15.51 0.04
CA PHE A 341 -4.32 -14.39 0.58
C PHE A 341 -5.70 -14.84 1.02
N LEU A 342 -6.40 -14.04 1.82
CA LEU A 342 -7.66 -14.44 2.46
C LEU A 342 -8.87 -13.76 1.83
N VAL A 343 -9.94 -14.52 1.71
CA VAL A 343 -11.30 -13.99 1.57
C VAL A 343 -11.97 -14.12 2.93
N LEU A 344 -12.25 -12.99 3.56
CA LEU A 344 -12.93 -12.88 4.84
C LEU A 344 -14.39 -12.53 4.64
N LYS A 345 -15.22 -12.84 5.62
CA LYS A 345 -16.61 -12.39 5.70
C LYS A 345 -16.92 -11.91 7.11
N ASN A 346 -17.36 -10.66 7.22
CA ASN A 346 -17.88 -10.13 8.48
C ASN A 346 -19.24 -10.73 8.79
N LYS A 347 -19.56 -10.93 10.07
CA LYS A 347 -20.88 -11.41 10.50
C LYS A 347 -22.00 -10.41 10.26
#